data_AF-A0A924UCN7-F1
#
_entry.id   AF-A0A924UCN7-F1
#
_cell.length_a   1.000
_cell.length_b   1.000
_cell.length_c   1.000
_cell.angle_alpha   90.00
_cell.angle_beta   90.00
_cell.angle_gamma   90.00
#
_symmetry.space_group_name_H-M   'P 1'
#
loop_
_entity.id
_entity.type
_entity.pdbx_description
1 polymer ?
#
loop_
_entity_poly.entity_id
_entity_poly.type
_entity_poly.pdbx_seq_one_letter_code
_entity_poly.pdbx_strand_id
1 'polypeptide(L)' 'MPTIQQLIRKPREAVVRKSKSQHLEGSPQKRGVCTRVYTT' A
#
# COMPACT_ATOMS: atom_id res chain seq x y z
N MET A 1 14.69 23.48 8.41
CA MET A 1 13.39 23.57 9.09
C MET A 1 12.53 24.56 8.31
N PRO A 2 11.32 24.19 7.86
CA PRO A 2 10.52 25.08 7.01
C PRO A 2 9.78 26.16 7.81
N THR A 3 9.62 27.36 7.24
CA THR A 3 8.86 28.47 7.83
C THR A 3 7.35 28.32 7.59
N ILE A 4 6.53 29.03 8.37
CA ILE A 4 5.05 28.97 8.24
C ILE A 4 4.60 29.38 6.84
N GLN A 5 5.20 30.43 6.24
CA GLN A 5 4.85 30.86 4.88
C GLN A 5 5.21 29.80 3.81
N GLN A 6 6.27 29.01 4.02
CA GLN A 6 6.60 27.90 3.14
C GLN A 6 5.55 26.79 3.21
N LEU A 7 5.04 26.48 4.41
CA LEU A 7 3.98 25.49 4.62
C LEU A 7 2.61 25.94 4.09
N ILE A 8 2.31 27.24 4.15
CA ILE A 8 1.07 27.79 3.55
C ILE A 8 1.11 27.67 2.03
N ARG A 9 2.25 27.95 1.39
CA ARG A 9 2.41 27.84 -0.08
C ARG A 9 2.57 26.39 -0.55
N LYS A 10 3.19 25.54 0.28
CA LYS A 10 3.46 24.13 0.00
C LYS A 10 3.20 23.31 1.28
N PRO A 11 1.98 22.78 1.45
CA PRO A 11 1.66 21.98 2.63
C PRO A 11 2.49 20.69 2.65
N ARG A 12 2.60 20.07 3.83
CA ARG A 12 3.23 18.76 3.93
C ARG A 12 2.32 17.70 3.34
N GLU A 13 2.87 16.86 2.48
CA GLU A 13 2.18 15.70 1.95
C GLU A 13 2.51 14.46 2.79
N ALA A 14 1.49 13.64 3.06
CA ALA A 14 1.70 12.36 3.70
C ALA A 14 2.35 11.39 2.71
N VAL A 15 3.32 10.60 3.18
CA VAL A 15 3.97 9.58 2.35
C VAL A 15 2.98 8.45 2.09
N VAL A 16 2.61 8.25 0.82
CA VAL A 16 1.73 7.15 0.41
C VAL A 16 2.49 5.82 0.49
N ARG A 17 1.96 4.86 1.26
CA ARG A 17 2.51 3.50 1.38
C ARG A 17 1.64 2.51 0.63
N LYS A 18 2.28 1.62 -0.14
CA LYS A 18 1.59 0.50 -0.80
C LYS A 18 1.55 -0.71 0.15
N SER A 19 0.42 -1.42 0.18
CA SER A 19 0.34 -2.71 0.87
C SER A 19 1.21 -3.74 0.15
N LYS A 20 1.93 -4.56 0.91
CA LYS A 20 2.64 -5.74 0.38
C LYS A 20 1.65 -6.85 -0.02
N SER A 21 0.45 -6.84 0.54
CA SER A 21 -0.58 -7.88 0.37
C SER A 21 -1.76 -7.35 -0.44
N GLN A 22 -1.51 -6.84 -1.65
CA GLN A 22 -2.54 -6.20 -2.49
C GLN A 22 -3.67 -7.16 -2.87
N HIS A 23 -3.33 -8.43 -3.08
CA HIS A 23 -4.25 -9.46 -3.55
C HIS A 23 -5.38 -9.74 -2.54
N LEU A 24 -5.12 -9.48 -1.25
CA LEU A 24 -6.10 -9.63 -0.18
C LEU A 24 -7.14 -8.51 -0.14
N GLU A 25 -6.92 -7.36 -0.80
CA GLU A 25 -7.85 -6.22 -0.84
C GLU A 25 -8.42 -5.83 0.54
N GLY A 26 -7.60 -5.90 1.59
CA GLY A 26 -8.03 -5.57 2.95
C GLY A 26 -8.81 -6.67 3.70
N SER A 27 -9.04 -7.82 3.06
CA SER A 27 -9.59 -9.00 3.73
C SER A 27 -8.50 -9.75 4.51
N PRO A 28 -8.83 -10.43 5.63
CA PRO A 28 -7.85 -11.23 6.36
C PRO A 28 -7.35 -12.43 5.55
N GLN A 29 -8.24 -13.06 4.78
CA GLN A 29 -7.97 -14.25 3.96
C GLN A 29 -8.86 -14.20 2.70
N LYS A 30 -8.40 -14.81 1.60
CA LYS A 30 -9.19 -15.02 0.37
C LYS A 30 -9.06 -16.46 -0.12
N ARG A 31 -10.17 -17.05 -0.56
CA ARG A 31 -10.20 -18.40 -1.16
C ARG A 31 -9.62 -18.34 -2.57
N GLY A 32 -8.76 -19.30 -2.92
CA GLY A 32 -8.22 -19.48 -4.26
C GLY A 32 -8.34 -20.93 -4.74
N VAL A 33 -8.23 -21.15 -6.05
CA VAL A 33 -8.16 -22.48 -6.67
C VAL A 33 -6.79 -22.62 -7.33
N CYS A 34 -6.11 -23.75 -7.10
CA CYS A 34 -4.80 -24.02 -7.69
C CYS A 34 -4.94 -24.20 -9.20
N THR A 35 -4.20 -23.40 -9.98
CA THR A 35 -4.19 -23.49 -11.45
C THR A 35 -3.24 -24.57 -11.96
N ARG A 36 -2.18 -24.88 -11.21
CA ARG A 36 -1.27 -25.98 -11.51
C ARG A 36 -0.69 -26.57 -10.24
N VAL A 37 -0.57 -27.90 -10.21
CA VAL A 37 0.02 -28.65 -9.11
C VAL A 37 1.17 -29.47 -9.67
N TYR A 38 2.32 -29.38 -9.03
CA TYR A 38 3.52 -30.08 -9.42
C TYR A 38 4.16 -30.72 -8.20
N THR A 39 4.97 -31.74 -8.47
CA THR A 39 5.87 -32.36 -7.50
C THR A 39 7.32 -32.00 -7.86
N THR A 40 8.18 -31.94 -6.86
CA THR A 40 9.63 -31.77 -7.01
C THR A 40 10.34 -33.11 -7.08
#